data_AF-A0A149PKQ9-F1
#
_entry.id   AF-A0A149PKQ9-F1
#
_cell.length_a   1.000
_cell.length_b   1.000
_cell.length_c   1.000
_cell.angle_alpha   90.00
_cell.angle_beta   90.00
_cell.angle_gamma   90.00
#
_symmetry.space_group_name_H-M   'P 1'
#
loop_
_entity.id
_entity.type
_entity.pdbx_description
1 polymer ?
#
loop_
_entity_poly.entity_id
_entity_poly.type
_entity_poly.pdbx_seq_one_letter_code
_entity_poly.pdbx_strand_id
1 'polypeptide(L)' 'MESKTARLTVLIDPAKKEAFENLCAAQDLTPSQVVRQLIREYLAQHGVTYKTKNQIGTRGKRSGG' A
#
# COMPACT_ATOMS: atom_id res chain seq x y z
N MET A 1 -17.04 -5.54 10.82
CA MET A 1 -15.81 -5.31 11.60
C MET A 1 -15.23 -4.01 11.11
N GLU A 2 -15.19 -2.98 11.97
CA GLU A 2 -14.82 -1.62 11.59
C GLU A 2 -13.45 -1.59 10.90
N SER A 3 -13.43 -1.07 9.69
CA SER A 3 -12.22 -0.82 8.92
C SER A 3 -11.44 0.29 9.62
N LYS A 4 -10.64 -0.05 10.64
CA LYS A 4 -9.76 0.91 11.33
C LYS A 4 -8.68 1.37 10.35
N THR A 5 -8.99 2.40 9.57
CA THR A 5 -8.03 3.13 8.75
C THR A 5 -7.19 3.99 9.66
N ALA A 6 -5.87 3.77 9.65
CA ALA A 6 -4.91 4.62 10.32
C ALA A 6 -4.23 5.53 9.29
N ARG A 7 -3.96 6.79 9.67
CA ARG A 7 -3.12 7.69 8.87
C ARG A 7 -1.64 7.45 9.22
N LEU A 8 -0.82 7.32 8.19
CA LEU A 8 0.64 7.30 8.28
C LEU A 8 1.16 8.60 7.65
N THR A 9 1.81 9.45 8.44
CA THR A 9 2.48 10.67 7.97
C THR A 9 3.98 10.45 8.00
N VAL A 10 4.65 10.69 6.88
CA VAL A 10 6.11 10.54 6.75
C VAL A 10 6.66 11.86 6.20
N LEU A 11 7.72 12.36 6.83
CA LEU A 11 8.48 13.49 6.30
C LEU A 11 9.45 12.98 5.25
N ILE A 12 9.43 13.61 4.08
CA ILE A 12 10.30 13.29 2.95
C ILE A 12 10.81 14.60 2.35
N ASP A 13 12.02 14.55 1.82
CA ASP A 13 12.61 15.63 1.05
C ASP A 13 11.71 16.02 -0.15
N PRO A 14 11.52 17.32 -0.44
CA PRO A 14 10.63 17.78 -1.50
C PRO A 14 11.03 17.28 -2.89
N ALA A 15 12.33 17.20 -3.21
CA ALA A 15 12.78 16.70 -4.52
C ALA A 15 12.50 15.21 -4.68
N LYS A 16 12.68 14.42 -3.61
CA LYS A 16 12.30 12.99 -3.61
C LYS A 16 10.78 12.80 -3.73
N LYS A 17 9.98 13.63 -3.08
CA LYS A 17 8.51 13.58 -3.18
C LYS A 17 8.07 13.78 -4.63
N GLU A 18 8.59 14.81 -5.29
CA GLU A 18 8.26 15.12 -6.68
C GLU A 18 8.67 13.98 -7.63
N ALA A 19 9.89 13.48 -7.50
CA ALA A 19 10.36 12.35 -8.30
C ALA A 19 9.49 11.09 -8.11
N PHE A 20 9.07 10.81 -6.87
CA PHE A 20 8.20 9.69 -6.56
C PHE A 20 6.79 9.86 -7.15
N GLU A 21 6.21 11.04 -7.03
CA GLU A 21 4.89 11.35 -7.61
C GLU A 21 4.91 11.24 -9.14
N ASN A 22 5.94 11.78 -9.80
CA ASN A 22 6.10 11.69 -11.25
C ASN A 22 6.26 10.23 -11.71
N LEU A 23 7.04 9.42 -10.99
CA LEU A 23 7.21 8.00 -11.28
C LEU A 23 5.91 7.21 -11.11
N CYS A 24 5.11 7.55 -10.09
CA CYS A 24 3.79 6.94 -9.88
C CYS A 24 2.82 7.32 -11.01
N ALA A 25 2.78 8.60 -11.37
CA ALA A 25 1.93 9.11 -12.44
C ALA A 25 2.27 8.50 -13.80
N ALA A 26 3.56 8.30 -14.10
CA ALA A 26 4.00 7.64 -15.33
C ALA A 26 3.57 6.16 -15.46
N GLN A 27 3.13 5.55 -14.36
CA GLN A 27 2.68 4.16 -14.30
C GLN A 27 1.17 4.04 -14.03
N ASP A 28 0.42 5.15 -14.09
CA ASP A 28 -1.01 5.21 -13.74
C ASP A 28 -1.30 4.72 -12.30
N LEU A 29 -0.34 4.93 -11.38
CA LEU A 29 -0.46 4.55 -9.98
C LEU A 29 -0.53 5.78 -9.08
N THR A 30 -1.21 5.65 -7.95
CA THR A 30 -1.18 6.66 -6.89
C THR A 30 -0.04 6.36 -5.92
N PRO A 31 0.64 7.39 -5.36
CA PRO A 31 1.68 7.22 -4.34
C PRO A 31 1.22 6.34 -3.17
N SER A 32 -0.05 6.48 -2.77
CA SER A 32 -0.64 5.70 -1.68
C SER A 32 -0.81 4.21 -2.00
N GLN A 33 -0.96 3.83 -3.28
CA GLN A 33 -0.99 2.40 -3.67
C GLN A 33 0.41 1.80 -3.60
N VAL A 34 1.41 2.53 -4.11
CA VAL A 34 2.81 2.08 -4.10
C VAL A 34 3.33 1.96 -2.67
N VAL A 35 3.12 2.97 -1.82
CA VAL A 35 3.53 2.91 -0.39
C VAL A 35 2.89 1.73 0.34
N ARG A 36 1.60 1.44 0.08
CA ARG A 36 0.94 0.27 0.69
C ARG A 36 1.56 -1.04 0.21
N GLN A 37 1.94 -1.15 -1.06
CA GLN A 37 2.62 -2.33 -1.59
C GLN A 37 4.00 -2.50 -0.92
N LEU A 38 4.78 -1.42 -0.86
CA LEU A 38 6.10 -1.40 -0.21
C LEU A 38 6.01 -1.84 1.26
N ILE A 39 5.04 -1.34 2.02
CA ILE A 39 4.82 -1.74 3.41
C ILE A 39 4.53 -3.25 3.50
N ARG A 40 3.65 -3.79 2.63
CA ARG A 40 3.31 -5.22 2.63
C ARG A 40 4.52 -6.09 2.33
N GLU A 41 5.30 -5.73 1.31
CA GLU A 41 6.49 -6.46 0.89
C GLU A 41 7.57 -6.41 1.97
N TYR A 42 7.80 -5.23 2.55
CA TYR A 42 8.78 -5.07 3.63
C TYR A 42 8.43 -5.91 4.86
N LEU A 43 7.16 -5.92 5.28
CA LEU A 43 6.69 -6.78 6.37
C LEU A 43 6.85 -8.27 6.03
N ALA A 44 6.55 -8.67 4.79
CA ALA A 44 6.68 -10.05 4.35
C ALA A 44 8.14 -10.51 4.34
N GLN A 45 9.06 -9.67 3.84
CA GLN A 45 10.50 -9.94 3.83
C GLN A 45 11.07 -10.14 5.25
N HIS A 46 10.53 -9.44 6.25
CA HIS A 46 10.94 -9.56 7.64
C HIS A 46 10.13 -10.61 8.45
N GLY A 47 9.26 -11.39 7.79
CA GLY A 47 8.45 -12.42 8.47
C GLY A 47 7.38 -11.86 9.41
N VAL A 48 7.07 -10.56 9.34
CA VAL A 48 6.10 -9.93 10.23
C VAL A 48 4.67 -10.27 9.76
N THR A 49 3.88 -10.86 10.64
CA THR A 49 2.47 -11.18 10.39
C THR A 49 1.55 -10.15 11.06
N TYR A 50 0.45 -9.81 10.39
CA TYR A 50 -0.54 -8.86 10.92
C TYR A 50 -1.97 -9.38 10.64
N LYS A 51 -2.91 -9.08 11.56
CA LYS A 51 -4.26 -9.66 11.60
C LYS A 51 -5.06 -9.51 10.29
N THR A 52 -4.83 -8.45 9.51
CA THR A 52 -5.54 -8.17 8.24
C THR A 52 -4.99 -8.94 7.03
N LYS A 53 -3.84 -9.63 7.13
CA LYS A 53 -3.25 -10.39 6.00
C LYS A 53 -4.26 -11.39 5.38
N ASN A 54 -5.20 -11.90 6.18
CA ASN A 54 -6.20 -12.89 5.77
C ASN A 54 -7.42 -12.34 4.99
N GLN A 55 -7.59 -11.01 4.87
CA GLN A 55 -8.79 -10.41 4.25
C GLN A 55 -8.55 -9.93 2.80
N ILE A 56 -7.31 -9.58 2.44
CA ILE A 56 -6.98 -9.03 1.12
C ILE A 56 -7.00 -10.13 0.04
N GLY A 57 -6.60 -11.36 0.38
CA GLY A 57 -6.64 -12.52 -0.54
C GLY A 57 -8.04 -13.02 -0.88
N THR A 58 -9.06 -12.65 -0.10
CA THR A 58 -10.43 -13.21 -0.24
C THR A 58 -11.36 -12.31 -1.05
N ARG A 59 -10.99 -11.04 -1.30
CA ARG A 59 -11.86 -10.06 -1.98
C ARG A 59 -11.69 -10.01 -3.51
N GLY A 60 -10.67 -10.66 -4.06
CA GLY A 60 -10.43 -10.75 -5.51
C GLY A 60 -11.20 -11.86 -6.26
N LYS A 61 -12.00 -12.69 -5.57
CA LYS A 61 -12.66 -13.87 -6.14
C LYS A 61 -14.19 -13.87 -5.99
N ARG A 62 -14.85 -12.72 -5.99
CA ARG A 62 -16.32 -12.60 -5.92
C ARG A 62 -16.86 -11.42 -6.75
N SER A 63 -16.79 -11.53 -8.06
CA SER A 63 -17.65 -10.80 -9.00
C SER A 63 -17.59 -11.52 -10.34
N GLY A 64 -18.51 -12.48 -10.51
CA GLY A 64 -18.58 -13.43 -11.60
C GLY A 64 -19.60 -14.49 -11.26
N GLY A 65 -20.87 -14.11 -11.35
CA GLY A 65 -22.08 -14.92 -11.14
C GLY A 65 -23.26 -14.15 -11.68
#